data_AF-A0A6P5EPU9-F1
#
_entry.id   AF-A0A6P5EPU9-F1
#
_cell.length_a   1.000
_cell.length_b   1.000
_cell.length_c   1.000
_cell.angle_alpha   90.00
_cell.angle_beta   90.00
_cell.angle_gamma   90.00
#
_symmetry.space_group_name_H-M   'P 1'
#
loop_
_entity.id
_entity.type
_entity.pdbx_description
1 polymer ?
#
loop_
_entity_poly.entity_id
_entity_poly.type
_entity_poly.pdbx_seq_one_letter_code
_entity_poly.pdbx_strand_id
1 'polypeptide(L)'
;MAIPSGPSTPAAAVVEVVDEIMRLYRSLPRRPSLEEVEAAMAVLRSARSEEEARMEEVDRMRKPPEVPDELFFVLKEVRRNLILLQSQEQSKEALYVVELDKRFQVFDELIQRASKLVSSSSSSSSSEEGEGRGGAGVEMELTKEMDEKKGEFGSFKGLDHRGGNVPSLRSEVPEGADTEKLSLIQVASLIETKAKKGAVVLDLKGKLMDQIEWLPQSLGKLQDVTDLNLSENRIMALPSTIGSLRSLTKLDLHSNQLINLPDSFGELSSLTDLDLHANRLKSLPNSFGNLSNLINLDLSSNQLSVLPDTIGNLTNLKRLNVETNELEELPYTIGSCTSLVELRLDFNQLKALPEAIGKLECLEILTLHYNRIKGLPTTMGSLTKLRELDVSFNEVESIPESLCLATSLVKLNVGRNFADLTSLPRSIGNLEMLEELDISNNQIRVLPDSFRLLARLRVLHADETPLEVPPRHVVKLGAQAVVQYMADLVAAREKGYMQTTRKGFWYWLCSLCQPRGKKNQEMGLGSAPA
;
A
#
# COMPACT_ATOMS: atom_id res chain seq x y z
N MET A 1 43.00 -77.90 4.37
CA MET A 1 41.79 -78.28 5.13
C MET A 1 41.01 -77.01 5.42
N ALA A 2 40.00 -76.71 4.62
CA ALA A 2 39.05 -75.65 4.89
C ALA A 2 37.78 -76.31 5.43
N ILE A 3 37.43 -75.99 6.67
CA ILE A 3 36.22 -76.44 7.35
C ILE A 3 35.05 -75.68 6.72
N PRO A 4 34.00 -76.33 6.20
CA PRO A 4 32.79 -75.63 5.80
C PRO A 4 32.06 -75.19 7.07
N SER A 5 31.78 -73.89 7.16
CA SER A 5 30.93 -73.28 8.18
C SER A 5 29.59 -74.03 8.28
N GLY A 6 29.26 -74.52 9.47
CA GLY A 6 28.02 -75.23 9.76
C GLY A 6 26.76 -74.38 9.53
N PRO A 7 25.58 -75.01 9.49
CA PRO A 7 24.33 -74.32 9.19
C PRO A 7 24.08 -73.21 10.22
N SER A 8 23.86 -71.99 9.75
CA SER A 8 23.42 -70.88 10.58
C SER A 8 22.18 -71.30 11.36
N THR A 9 22.18 -71.07 12.67
CA THR A 9 21.00 -71.35 13.49
C THR A 9 19.85 -70.46 13.00
N PRO A 10 18.59 -70.94 13.00
CA PRO A 10 17.45 -70.17 12.50
C PRO A 10 17.33 -68.77 13.11
N ALA A 11 17.72 -68.62 14.38
CA ALA A 11 17.76 -67.34 15.07
C ALA A 11 18.81 -66.35 14.50
N ALA A 12 19.99 -66.83 14.10
CA ALA A 12 21.04 -65.98 13.52
C ALA A 12 20.62 -65.44 12.13
N ALA A 13 19.95 -66.28 11.33
CA ALA A 13 19.43 -65.86 10.03
C ALA A 13 18.28 -64.83 10.16
N VAL A 14 17.43 -64.96 11.18
CA VAL A 14 16.37 -63.96 11.47
C VAL A 14 16.98 -62.61 11.87
N VAL A 15 18.02 -62.61 12.73
CA VAL A 15 18.73 -61.39 13.12
C VAL A 15 19.38 -60.71 11.92
N GLU A 16 20.04 -61.46 11.04
CA GLU A 16 20.66 -60.93 9.83
C GLU A 16 19.64 -60.25 8.89
N VAL A 17 18.45 -60.84 8.73
CA VAL A 17 17.36 -60.25 7.95
C VAL A 17 16.81 -58.98 8.61
N VAL A 18 16.66 -58.97 9.94
CA VAL A 18 16.20 -57.77 10.68
C VAL A 18 17.23 -56.64 10.58
N ASP A 19 18.52 -56.95 10.69
CA ASP A 19 19.61 -55.97 10.53
C ASP A 19 19.62 -55.38 9.13
N GLU A 20 19.40 -56.20 8.10
CA GLU A 20 19.30 -55.75 6.71
C GLU A 20 18.09 -54.84 6.49
N ILE A 21 16.92 -55.19 7.06
CA ILE A 21 15.72 -54.33 7.04
C ILE A 21 16.01 -52.97 7.69
N MET A 22 16.65 -52.96 8.86
CA MET A 22 17.00 -51.74 9.58
C MET A 22 18.07 -50.91 8.84
N ARG A 23 19.00 -51.55 8.13
CA ARG A 23 20.00 -50.88 7.30
C ARG A 23 19.35 -50.18 6.10
N LEU A 24 18.42 -50.87 5.43
CA LEU A 24 17.66 -50.29 4.31
C LEU A 24 16.80 -49.12 4.77
N TYR A 25 16.12 -49.23 5.92
CA TYR A 25 15.33 -48.13 6.49
C TYR A 25 16.20 -46.91 6.82
N ARG A 26 17.39 -47.11 7.39
CA ARG A 26 18.36 -46.02 7.68
C ARG A 26 18.94 -45.36 6.43
N SER A 27 18.85 -45.99 5.26
CA SER A 27 19.33 -45.44 3.99
C SER A 27 18.31 -44.56 3.26
N LEU A 28 17.07 -44.49 3.76
CA LEU A 28 16.01 -43.66 3.19
C LEU A 28 16.33 -42.16 3.35
N PRO A 29 15.78 -41.29 2.47
CA PRO A 29 15.88 -39.84 2.64
C PRO A 29 15.23 -39.37 3.95
N ARG A 30 15.39 -38.10 4.30
CA ARG A 30 14.65 -37.50 5.43
C ARG A 30 13.15 -37.70 5.23
N ARG A 31 12.48 -38.22 6.26
CA ARG A 31 11.02 -38.24 6.31
C ARG A 31 10.48 -36.81 6.40
N PRO A 32 9.51 -36.42 5.55
CA PRO A 32 8.79 -35.17 5.73
C PRO A 32 8.10 -35.10 7.10
N SER A 33 8.17 -33.94 7.75
CA SER A 33 7.39 -33.65 8.96
C SER A 33 5.89 -33.55 8.63
N LEU A 34 5.02 -33.72 9.64
CA LEU A 34 3.58 -33.58 9.45
C LEU A 34 3.23 -32.19 8.91
N GLU A 35 3.89 -31.14 9.38
CA GLU A 35 3.74 -29.77 8.91
C GLU A 35 4.12 -29.60 7.44
N GLU A 36 5.22 -30.23 6.99
CA GLU A 36 5.64 -30.20 5.58
C GLU A 36 4.64 -30.93 4.68
N VAL A 37 4.07 -32.05 5.13
CA VAL A 37 3.04 -32.79 4.38
C VAL A 37 1.74 -32.00 4.32
N GLU A 38 1.30 -31.41 5.43
CA GLU A 38 0.13 -30.51 5.49
C GLU A 38 0.30 -29.29 4.57
N ALA A 39 1.49 -28.66 4.61
CA ALA A 39 1.86 -27.55 3.75
C ALA A 39 1.86 -27.94 2.26
N ALA A 40 2.47 -29.08 1.91
CA ALA A 40 2.49 -29.58 0.54
C ALA A 40 1.05 -29.83 0.03
N MET A 41 0.20 -30.46 0.84
CA MET A 41 -1.22 -30.64 0.48
C MET A 41 -1.95 -29.29 0.32
N ALA A 42 -1.64 -28.28 1.13
CA ALA A 42 -2.21 -26.95 1.00
C ALA A 42 -1.77 -26.24 -0.29
N VAL A 43 -0.49 -26.36 -0.67
CA VAL A 43 0.04 -25.85 -1.94
C VAL A 43 -0.66 -26.51 -3.12
N LEU A 44 -0.82 -27.84 -3.11
CA LEU A 44 -1.53 -28.58 -4.18
C LEU A 44 -2.99 -28.13 -4.33
N ARG A 45 -3.70 -27.93 -3.22
CA ARG A 45 -5.08 -27.39 -3.26
C ARG A 45 -5.14 -25.99 -3.84
N SER A 46 -4.16 -25.14 -3.48
CA SER A 46 -4.08 -23.76 -3.94
C SER A 46 -3.81 -23.71 -5.45
N ALA A 47 -2.81 -24.45 -5.93
CA ALA A 47 -2.46 -24.54 -7.34
C ALA A 47 -3.64 -25.03 -8.18
N ARG A 48 -4.36 -26.06 -7.72
CA ARG A 48 -5.57 -26.55 -8.40
C ARG A 48 -6.68 -25.50 -8.50
N SER A 49 -6.95 -24.80 -7.39
CA SER A 49 -7.99 -23.77 -7.37
C SER A 49 -7.64 -22.59 -8.29
N GLU A 50 -6.36 -22.22 -8.37
CA GLU A 50 -5.88 -21.17 -9.27
C GLU A 50 -5.94 -21.62 -10.74
N GLU A 51 -5.57 -22.86 -11.04
CA GLU A 51 -5.70 -23.46 -12.37
C GLU A 51 -7.16 -23.38 -12.85
N GLU A 52 -8.11 -23.82 -12.03
CA GLU A 52 -9.54 -23.78 -12.33
C GLU A 52 -10.01 -22.34 -12.60
N ALA A 53 -9.63 -21.37 -11.75
CA ALA A 53 -10.00 -19.97 -11.93
C ALA A 53 -9.44 -19.37 -13.24
N ARG A 54 -8.16 -19.62 -13.56
CA ARG A 54 -7.54 -19.13 -14.80
C ARG A 54 -8.13 -19.81 -16.03
N MET A 55 -8.53 -21.08 -15.94
CA MET A 55 -9.23 -21.76 -17.04
C MET A 55 -10.57 -21.10 -17.35
N GLU A 56 -11.35 -20.72 -16.32
CA GLU A 56 -12.61 -20.00 -16.51
C GLU A 56 -12.43 -18.64 -17.19
N GLU A 57 -11.36 -17.90 -16.86
CA GLU A 57 -11.07 -16.62 -17.50
C GLU A 57 -10.81 -16.79 -19.00
N VAL A 58 -10.06 -17.82 -19.40
CA VAL A 58 -9.86 -18.16 -20.81
C VAL A 58 -11.18 -18.50 -21.49
N ASP A 59 -12.09 -19.17 -20.77
CA ASP A 59 -13.40 -19.52 -21.29
C ASP A 59 -14.27 -18.29 -21.57
N ARG A 60 -14.22 -17.28 -20.69
CA ARG A 60 -14.96 -16.03 -20.80
C ARG A 60 -14.42 -15.05 -21.85
N MET A 61 -13.24 -15.29 -22.42
CA MET A 61 -12.66 -14.41 -23.44
C MET A 61 -13.58 -14.23 -24.65
N ARG A 62 -13.75 -12.98 -25.08
CA ARG A 62 -14.50 -12.62 -26.30
C ARG A 62 -13.55 -12.48 -27.49
N LYS A 63 -13.97 -13.01 -28.64
CA LYS A 63 -13.22 -12.89 -29.90
C LYS A 63 -13.27 -11.45 -30.42
N PRO A 64 -12.12 -10.79 -30.70
CA PRO A 64 -12.11 -9.52 -31.41
C PRO A 64 -12.64 -9.69 -32.85
N PRO A 65 -13.39 -8.71 -33.40
CA PRO A 65 -14.05 -8.86 -34.70
C PRO A 65 -13.08 -9.05 -35.87
N GLU A 66 -11.84 -8.58 -35.74
CA GLU A 66 -10.79 -8.65 -36.77
C GLU A 66 -10.03 -9.99 -36.76
N VAL A 67 -10.26 -10.86 -35.76
CA VAL A 67 -9.49 -12.09 -35.58
C VAL A 67 -10.26 -13.30 -36.15
N PRO A 68 -9.62 -14.12 -37.02
CA PRO A 68 -10.21 -15.38 -37.50
C PRO A 68 -10.56 -16.35 -36.36
N ASP A 69 -11.66 -17.10 -36.51
CA ASP A 69 -12.13 -18.05 -35.48
C ASP A 69 -11.09 -19.11 -35.11
N GLU A 70 -10.41 -19.66 -36.12
CA GLU A 70 -9.35 -20.65 -35.93
C GLU A 70 -8.18 -20.09 -35.11
N LEU A 71 -7.74 -18.86 -35.40
CA LEU A 71 -6.65 -18.22 -34.66
C LEU A 71 -7.03 -17.91 -33.21
N PHE A 72 -8.29 -17.49 -32.97
CA PHE A 72 -8.79 -17.27 -31.62
C PHE A 72 -8.93 -18.57 -30.83
N PHE A 73 -9.35 -19.66 -31.47
CA PHE A 73 -9.39 -20.99 -30.86
C PHE A 73 -7.97 -21.45 -30.45
N VAL A 74 -6.99 -21.32 -31.35
CA VAL A 74 -5.58 -21.63 -31.07
C VAL A 74 -5.07 -20.77 -29.90
N LEU A 75 -5.40 -19.48 -29.83
CA LEU A 75 -5.03 -18.62 -28.69
C LEU A 75 -5.58 -19.16 -27.36
N LYS A 76 -6.86 -19.57 -27.32
CA LYS A 76 -7.45 -20.17 -26.12
C LYS A 76 -6.76 -21.48 -25.74
N GLU A 77 -6.45 -22.32 -26.71
CA GLU A 77 -5.75 -23.60 -26.49
C GLU A 77 -4.31 -23.40 -25.98
N VAL A 78 -3.56 -22.47 -26.57
CA VAL A 78 -2.22 -22.09 -26.10
C VAL A 78 -2.28 -21.56 -24.66
N ARG A 79 -3.25 -20.70 -24.34
CA ARG A 79 -3.43 -20.18 -22.97
C ARG A 79 -3.75 -21.29 -21.97
N ARG A 80 -4.64 -22.23 -22.31
CA ARG A 80 -4.95 -23.38 -21.45
C ARG A 80 -3.72 -24.26 -21.19
N ASN A 81 -2.96 -24.59 -22.23
CA ASN A 81 -1.74 -25.38 -22.09
C ASN A 81 -0.67 -24.67 -21.25
N LEU A 82 -0.54 -23.35 -21.39
CA LEU A 82 0.35 -22.55 -20.55
C LEU A 82 -0.05 -22.62 -19.07
N ILE A 83 -1.34 -22.49 -18.76
CA ILE A 83 -1.86 -22.61 -17.39
C ILE A 83 -1.54 -24.00 -16.80
N LEU A 84 -1.77 -25.08 -17.56
CA LEU A 84 -1.45 -26.44 -17.13
C LEU A 84 0.04 -26.64 -16.86
N LEU A 85 0.90 -26.14 -17.75
CA LEU A 85 2.35 -26.23 -17.57
C LEU A 85 2.81 -25.47 -16.32
N GLN A 86 2.27 -24.27 -16.08
CA GLN A 86 2.54 -23.50 -14.87
C GLN A 86 2.11 -24.26 -13.62
N SER A 87 0.85 -24.73 -13.56
CA SER A 87 0.33 -25.50 -12.42
C SER A 87 1.18 -26.74 -12.10
N GLN A 88 1.66 -27.46 -13.12
CA GLN A 88 2.56 -28.61 -12.95
C GLN A 88 3.90 -28.22 -12.31
N GLU A 89 4.55 -27.17 -12.81
CA GLU A 89 5.85 -26.73 -12.28
C GLU A 89 5.72 -26.25 -10.83
N GLN A 90 4.64 -25.52 -10.52
CA GLN A 90 4.32 -25.02 -9.19
C GLN A 90 4.03 -26.14 -8.18
N SER A 91 3.37 -27.20 -8.64
CA SER A 91 2.93 -28.31 -7.78
C SER A 91 3.99 -29.39 -7.60
N LYS A 92 5.05 -29.40 -8.41
CA LYS A 92 6.04 -30.48 -8.49
C LYS A 92 6.72 -30.80 -7.16
N GLU A 93 7.19 -29.78 -6.45
CA GLU A 93 7.83 -29.93 -5.14
C GLU A 93 6.84 -30.52 -4.13
N ALA A 94 5.59 -30.04 -4.14
CA ALA A 94 4.57 -30.47 -3.19
C ALA A 94 4.10 -31.90 -3.47
N LEU A 95 4.00 -32.27 -4.75
CA LEU A 95 3.69 -33.62 -5.18
C LEU A 95 4.77 -34.61 -4.74
N TYR A 96 6.05 -34.20 -4.83
CA TYR A 96 7.17 -35.00 -4.36
C TYR A 96 7.09 -35.25 -2.85
N VAL A 97 6.82 -34.23 -2.04
CA VAL A 97 6.67 -34.37 -0.58
C VAL A 97 5.53 -35.33 -0.23
N VAL A 98 4.37 -35.22 -0.90
CA VAL A 98 3.22 -36.10 -0.65
C VAL A 98 3.49 -37.53 -1.09
N GLU A 99 4.13 -37.75 -2.25
CA GLU A 99 4.50 -39.09 -2.69
C GLU A 99 5.54 -39.71 -1.76
N LEU A 100 6.50 -38.91 -1.26
CA LEU A 100 7.50 -39.36 -0.31
C LEU A 100 6.86 -39.82 1.00
N ASP A 101 5.89 -39.06 1.55
CA ASP A 101 5.13 -39.49 2.75
C ASP A 101 4.39 -40.82 2.53
N LYS A 102 3.72 -40.99 1.38
CA LYS A 102 3.08 -42.28 1.02
C LYS A 102 4.06 -43.43 0.99
N ARG A 103 5.28 -43.22 0.48
CA ARG A 103 6.33 -44.25 0.50
C ARG A 103 6.75 -44.58 1.93
N PHE A 104 6.87 -43.58 2.80
CA PHE A 104 7.16 -43.80 4.22
C PHE A 104 6.05 -44.58 4.94
N GLN A 105 4.78 -44.33 4.64
CA GLN A 105 3.67 -45.12 5.17
C GLN A 105 3.78 -46.61 4.80
N VAL A 106 4.18 -46.91 3.55
CA VAL A 106 4.44 -48.30 3.13
C VAL A 106 5.61 -48.91 3.90
N PHE A 107 6.69 -48.16 4.11
CA PHE A 107 7.81 -48.65 4.93
C PHE A 107 7.38 -48.90 6.38
N ASP A 108 6.55 -48.05 6.97
CA ASP A 108 6.02 -48.24 8.33
C ASP A 108 5.20 -49.54 8.44
N GLU A 109 4.34 -49.83 7.46
CA GLU A 109 3.58 -51.09 7.41
C GLU A 109 4.49 -52.33 7.30
N LEU A 110 5.56 -52.24 6.49
CA LEU A 110 6.54 -53.31 6.34
C LEU A 110 7.33 -53.54 7.63
N ILE A 111 7.75 -52.48 8.32
CA ILE A 111 8.42 -52.56 9.63
C ILE A 111 7.48 -53.17 10.67
N GLN A 112 6.21 -52.76 10.72
CA GLN A 112 5.22 -53.36 11.62
C GLN A 112 4.99 -54.85 11.33
N ARG A 113 4.95 -55.26 10.06
CA ARG A 113 4.87 -56.69 9.67
C ARG A 113 6.11 -57.46 10.12
N ALA A 114 7.30 -56.93 9.88
CA ALA A 114 8.55 -57.56 10.31
C ALA A 114 8.59 -57.72 11.84
N SER A 115 8.21 -56.68 12.59
CA SER A 115 8.12 -56.72 14.05
C SER A 115 7.19 -57.82 14.56
N LYS A 116 5.97 -57.94 13.99
CA LYS A 116 5.01 -59.00 14.36
C LYS A 116 5.56 -60.42 14.13
N LEU A 117 6.29 -60.62 13.03
CA LEU A 117 6.88 -61.92 12.71
C LEU A 117 8.00 -62.30 13.69
N VAL A 118 8.82 -61.34 14.11
CA VAL A 118 9.88 -61.55 15.11
C VAL A 118 9.27 -61.82 16.49
N SER A 119 8.24 -61.07 16.90
CA SER A 119 7.56 -61.31 18.19
C SER A 119 6.84 -62.67 18.25
N SER A 120 6.31 -63.17 17.13
CA SER A 120 5.63 -64.47 17.06
C SER A 120 6.58 -65.68 17.09
N SER A 121 7.86 -65.48 16.73
CA SER A 121 8.88 -66.54 16.73
C SER A 121 9.61 -66.66 18.07
N SER A 122 9.53 -65.66 18.94
CA SER A 122 9.97 -65.76 20.34
C SER A 122 8.96 -66.46 21.27
N SER A 123 7.71 -66.65 20.85
CA SER A 123 6.66 -67.28 21.67
C SER A 123 6.44 -68.78 21.41
N SER A 124 7.22 -69.42 20.53
CA SER A 124 7.04 -70.84 20.15
C SER A 124 7.89 -71.83 20.95
N SER A 125 8.32 -71.48 22.17
CA SER A 125 8.99 -72.41 23.09
C SER A 125 8.50 -72.27 24.53
N SER A 126 7.23 -72.61 24.78
CA SER A 126 6.75 -73.28 26.01
C SER A 126 5.23 -73.45 25.95
N SER A 127 4.77 -74.70 25.87
CA SER A 127 3.39 -75.09 26.17
C SER A 127 3.22 -75.25 27.68
N GLU A 128 2.24 -74.58 28.28
CA GLU A 128 1.18 -75.16 29.14
C GLU A 128 0.31 -74.05 29.79
N GLU A 129 -0.87 -74.47 30.21
CA GLU A 129 -2.14 -73.77 30.44
C GLU A 129 -2.14 -72.67 31.53
N GLY A 130 -3.10 -71.73 31.40
CA GLY A 130 -3.52 -70.85 32.48
C GLY A 130 -4.43 -69.71 32.02
N GLU A 131 -5.75 -69.86 32.20
CA GLU A 131 -6.74 -68.80 32.05
C GLU A 131 -6.41 -67.58 32.95
N GLY A 132 -6.55 -66.37 32.41
CA GLY A 132 -6.46 -65.14 33.20
C GLY A 132 -6.54 -63.86 32.36
N ARG A 133 -7.70 -63.22 32.40
CA ARG A 133 -7.99 -61.87 31.85
C ARG A 133 -6.96 -60.81 32.26
N GLY A 134 -6.71 -59.86 31.35
CA GLY A 134 -6.39 -58.46 31.70
C GLY A 134 -5.16 -57.92 30.99
N GLY A 135 -5.37 -57.01 30.04
CA GLY A 135 -4.31 -56.42 29.24
C GLY A 135 -3.35 -55.53 30.02
N ALA A 136 -2.07 -55.60 29.63
CA ALA A 136 -1.08 -54.55 29.81
C ALA A 136 -0.13 -54.66 28.62
N GLY A 137 -0.21 -53.67 27.71
CA GLY A 137 0.75 -53.52 26.61
C GLY A 137 2.08 -53.08 27.19
N VAL A 138 3.14 -53.85 26.92
CA VAL A 138 4.51 -53.42 27.17
C VAL A 138 4.88 -52.49 26.02
N GLU A 139 4.87 -51.19 26.30
CA GLU A 139 5.58 -50.19 25.51
C GLU A 139 7.05 -50.58 25.45
N MET A 140 7.57 -50.80 24.24
CA MET A 140 8.99 -50.77 24.00
C MET A 140 9.30 -49.35 23.54
N GLU A 141 9.77 -48.52 24.48
CA GLU A 141 10.33 -47.19 24.24
C GLU A 141 11.43 -47.28 23.18
N LEU A 142 11.14 -46.81 21.97
CA LEU A 142 12.12 -46.47 20.94
C LEU A 142 11.65 -45.22 20.19
N THR A 143 11.37 -44.15 20.93
CA THR A 143 11.17 -42.80 20.37
C THR A 143 11.70 -41.73 21.32
N LYS A 144 13.01 -41.45 21.22
CA LYS A 144 13.66 -40.12 21.35
C LYS A 144 15.11 -40.31 21.77
N GLU A 145 16.01 -40.14 20.81
CA GLU A 145 17.24 -39.34 20.94
C GLU A 145 18.00 -39.40 19.60
N MET A 146 17.42 -38.75 18.59
CA MET A 146 18.16 -38.23 17.44
C MET A 146 17.63 -36.83 17.17
N ASP A 147 17.99 -35.91 18.07
CA ASP A 147 17.96 -34.50 17.80
C ASP A 147 19.27 -33.93 18.35
N GLU A 148 20.35 -34.12 17.60
CA GLU A 148 21.58 -33.33 17.66
C GLU A 148 22.57 -33.87 16.61
N LYS A 149 22.62 -33.19 15.46
CA LYS A 149 23.87 -32.99 14.70
C LYS A 149 23.70 -31.76 13.81
N LYS A 150 23.98 -30.60 14.40
CA LYS A 150 24.57 -29.48 13.67
C LYS A 150 25.92 -29.95 13.12
N GLY A 151 26.20 -29.56 11.87
CA GLY A 151 27.47 -29.80 11.22
C GLY A 151 28.61 -29.09 11.94
N GLU A 152 29.72 -29.79 12.10
CA GLU A 152 31.04 -29.20 12.30
C GLU A 152 31.90 -29.52 11.09
N PHE A 153 32.26 -28.46 10.37
CA PHE A 153 33.26 -28.44 9.33
C PHE A 153 34.66 -28.39 9.98
N GLY A 154 35.61 -29.06 9.33
CA GLY A 154 37.02 -29.31 9.70
C GLY A 154 37.71 -28.39 10.70
N SER A 155 38.31 -29.03 11.72
CA SER A 155 39.41 -28.48 12.52
C SER A 155 40.75 -28.68 11.79
N PHE A 156 41.40 -27.58 11.40
CA PHE A 156 42.84 -27.53 11.10
C PHE A 156 43.55 -26.93 12.34
N LYS A 157 44.56 -27.63 12.85
CA LYS A 157 45.46 -27.13 13.90
C LYS A 157 46.56 -26.24 13.30
N GLY A 158 46.84 -25.10 13.94
CA GLY A 158 48.05 -24.31 13.70
C GLY A 158 48.13 -22.99 14.47
N LEU A 159 48.58 -23.08 15.73
CA LEU A 159 49.46 -22.17 16.51
C LEU A 159 49.24 -20.63 16.61
N ASP A 160 49.47 -20.18 17.86
CA ASP A 160 50.01 -18.90 18.35
C ASP A 160 49.13 -17.69 18.72
N HIS A 161 48.87 -17.64 20.04
CA HIS A 161 49.17 -16.57 21.02
C HIS A 161 48.90 -15.07 20.78
N ARG A 162 48.23 -14.52 21.81
CA ARG A 162 48.28 -13.17 22.43
C ARG A 162 47.43 -12.03 21.85
N GLY A 163 46.32 -11.77 22.55
CA GLY A 163 46.24 -10.59 23.44
C GLY A 163 45.43 -9.38 22.98
N GLY A 164 44.27 -9.18 23.62
CA GLY A 164 43.90 -7.87 24.22
C GLY A 164 43.02 -6.89 23.44
N ASN A 165 41.92 -6.51 24.10
CA ASN A 165 41.13 -5.27 24.02
C ASN A 165 40.00 -5.08 22.99
N VAL A 166 38.79 -5.02 23.55
CA VAL A 166 37.59 -4.27 23.11
C VAL A 166 37.89 -2.76 23.34
N PRO A 167 37.41 -1.78 22.54
CA PRO A 167 35.98 -1.43 22.50
C PRO A 167 35.39 -0.93 21.15
N SER A 168 34.11 -1.30 20.96
CA SER A 168 32.98 -0.52 20.45
C SER A 168 33.20 0.53 19.35
N LEU A 169 32.60 0.27 18.17
CA LEU A 169 32.17 1.30 17.22
C LEU A 169 30.82 0.92 16.61
N ARG A 170 29.84 1.83 16.76
CA ARG A 170 28.69 1.99 15.86
C ARG A 170 29.20 2.08 14.42
N SER A 171 28.57 1.36 13.50
CA SER A 171 28.35 1.82 12.12
C SER A 171 27.43 0.84 11.41
N GLU A 172 26.35 1.40 10.88
CA GLU A 172 25.51 0.98 9.74
C GLU A 172 25.97 -0.28 9.01
N VAL A 173 25.11 -1.28 8.99
CA VAL A 173 25.20 -2.43 8.09
C VAL A 173 24.26 -2.16 6.91
N PRO A 174 24.74 -2.17 5.66
CA PRO A 174 23.87 -2.32 4.50
C PRO A 174 23.31 -3.75 4.54
N GLU A 175 22.00 -3.91 4.69
CA GLU A 175 21.32 -5.21 4.69
C GLU A 175 21.31 -5.81 3.28
N GLY A 176 22.46 -6.35 2.91
CA GLY A 176 22.62 -7.39 1.89
C GLY A 176 23.17 -8.63 2.58
N ALA A 177 22.40 -9.20 3.51
CA ALA A 177 22.62 -10.57 3.95
C ALA A 177 21.70 -11.44 3.10
N ASP A 178 22.27 -12.29 2.27
CA ASP A 178 21.57 -13.39 1.59
C ASP A 178 20.91 -14.29 2.66
N THR A 179 19.75 -13.89 3.16
CA THR A 179 18.81 -14.83 3.77
C THR A 179 18.27 -15.65 2.61
N GLU A 180 18.57 -16.95 2.63
CA GLU A 180 18.07 -17.93 1.67
C GLU A 180 16.56 -17.71 1.46
N LYS A 181 16.17 -17.28 0.26
CA LYS A 181 14.78 -17.00 -0.08
C LYS A 181 13.95 -18.26 0.05
N LEU A 182 12.76 -18.14 0.62
CA LEU A 182 11.89 -19.27 0.95
C LEU A 182 11.16 -19.79 -0.29
N SER A 183 11.13 -21.12 -0.46
CA SER A 183 10.26 -21.82 -1.41
C SER A 183 8.79 -21.74 -1.03
N LEU A 184 7.90 -22.00 -1.99
CA LEU A 184 6.46 -21.97 -1.74
C LEU A 184 6.06 -22.98 -0.65
N ILE A 185 6.71 -24.13 -0.58
CA ILE A 185 6.50 -25.11 0.49
C ILE A 185 7.04 -24.60 1.82
N GLN A 186 8.23 -23.99 1.84
CA GLN A 186 8.79 -23.44 3.07
C GLN A 186 7.90 -22.31 3.62
N VAL A 187 7.37 -21.44 2.76
CA VAL A 187 6.38 -20.41 3.12
C VAL A 187 5.11 -21.06 3.68
N ALA A 188 4.56 -22.06 2.99
CA ALA A 188 3.37 -22.77 3.45
C ALA A 188 3.59 -23.47 4.81
N SER A 189 4.74 -24.13 5.00
CA SER A 189 5.12 -24.79 6.26
C SER A 189 5.30 -23.79 7.41
N LEU A 190 5.90 -22.64 7.13
CA LEU A 190 6.02 -21.54 8.09
C LEU A 190 4.64 -21.01 8.49
N ILE A 191 3.73 -20.82 7.54
CA ILE A 191 2.35 -20.41 7.80
C ILE A 191 1.64 -21.43 8.72
N GLU A 192 1.71 -22.72 8.41
CA GLU A 192 1.11 -23.78 9.24
C GLU A 192 1.69 -23.78 10.66
N THR A 193 3.01 -23.66 10.78
CA THR A 193 3.69 -23.62 12.07
C THR A 193 3.30 -22.40 12.91
N LYS A 194 3.18 -21.23 12.27
CA LYS A 194 2.82 -19.96 12.91
C LYS A 194 1.34 -19.96 13.33
N ALA A 195 0.46 -20.53 12.52
CA ALA A 195 -0.94 -20.72 12.86
C ALA A 195 -1.10 -21.62 14.09
N LYS A 196 -0.41 -22.77 14.15
CA LYS A 196 -0.46 -23.69 15.32
C LYS A 196 0.08 -23.04 16.61
N LYS A 197 1.01 -22.09 16.50
CA LYS A 197 1.62 -21.40 17.64
C LYS A 197 0.89 -20.12 18.07
N GLY A 198 -0.20 -19.72 17.39
CA GLY A 198 -0.92 -18.47 17.67
C GLY A 198 -0.04 -17.24 17.48
N ALA A 199 0.74 -17.20 16.40
CA ALA A 199 1.63 -16.07 16.13
C ALA A 199 0.83 -14.79 15.90
N VAL A 200 1.28 -13.71 16.55
CA VAL A 200 0.66 -12.37 16.42
C VAL A 200 1.28 -11.58 15.26
N VAL A 201 2.55 -11.82 14.96
CA VAL A 201 3.29 -11.12 13.90
C VAL A 201 3.89 -12.13 12.93
N LEU A 202 3.71 -11.88 11.63
CA LEU A 202 4.38 -12.61 10.56
C LEU A 202 5.04 -11.63 9.60
N ASP A 203 6.37 -11.70 9.52
CA ASP A 203 7.18 -10.88 8.62
C ASP A 203 7.86 -11.75 7.56
N LEU A 204 7.46 -11.52 6.31
CA LEU A 204 7.95 -12.15 5.09
C LEU A 204 8.48 -11.11 4.09
N LYS A 205 8.85 -9.91 4.57
CA LYS A 205 9.42 -8.84 3.76
C LYS A 205 10.63 -9.31 2.95
N GLY A 206 10.53 -9.28 1.62
CA GLY A 206 11.61 -9.69 0.71
C GLY A 206 12.11 -11.13 0.85
N LYS A 207 11.39 -11.99 1.60
CA LYS A 207 11.83 -13.36 1.92
C LYS A 207 11.41 -14.39 0.89
N LEU A 208 10.52 -14.06 -0.05
CA LEU A 208 10.01 -15.04 -1.01
C LEU A 208 10.96 -15.19 -2.20
N MET A 209 11.08 -16.42 -2.70
CA MET A 209 11.74 -16.66 -3.99
C MET A 209 11.08 -15.86 -5.11
N ASP A 210 11.90 -15.45 -6.07
CA ASP A 210 11.50 -14.61 -7.20
C ASP A 210 10.37 -15.20 -8.06
N GLN A 211 10.24 -16.53 -8.09
CA GLN A 211 9.19 -17.25 -8.81
C GLN A 211 7.85 -17.33 -8.06
N ILE A 212 7.77 -16.86 -6.81
CA ILE A 212 6.54 -16.91 -6.02
C ILE A 212 5.68 -15.69 -6.35
N GLU A 213 4.79 -15.86 -7.31
CA GLU A 213 3.85 -14.82 -7.76
C GLU A 213 2.51 -14.87 -7.02
N TRP A 214 2.24 -15.92 -6.23
CA TRP A 214 1.02 -16.05 -5.41
C TRP A 214 1.32 -16.69 -4.05
N LEU A 215 0.42 -16.50 -3.09
CA LEU A 215 0.49 -17.11 -1.77
C LEU A 215 -0.46 -18.31 -1.65
N PRO A 216 -0.11 -19.32 -0.83
CA PRO A 216 -0.96 -20.49 -0.62
C PRO A 216 -2.23 -20.13 0.16
N GLN A 217 -3.33 -20.85 -0.09
CA GLN A 217 -4.60 -20.69 0.61
C GLN A 217 -4.49 -20.90 2.13
N SER A 218 -3.46 -21.62 2.60
CA SER A 218 -3.17 -21.80 4.04
C SER A 218 -2.92 -20.49 4.77
N LEU A 219 -2.64 -19.37 4.06
CA LEU A 219 -2.51 -18.05 4.66
C LEU A 219 -3.70 -17.71 5.56
N GLY A 220 -4.93 -18.05 5.16
CA GLY A 220 -6.14 -17.81 5.94
C GLY A 220 -6.24 -18.56 7.28
N LYS A 221 -5.30 -19.46 7.59
CA LYS A 221 -5.22 -20.12 8.91
C LYS A 221 -4.64 -19.22 10.00
N LEU A 222 -4.01 -18.09 9.65
CA LEU A 222 -3.35 -17.17 10.57
C LEU A 222 -4.34 -16.25 11.31
N GLN A 223 -5.42 -16.80 11.88
CA GLN A 223 -6.54 -16.03 12.43
C GLN A 223 -6.17 -15.12 13.61
N ASP A 224 -5.05 -15.41 14.29
CA ASP A 224 -4.54 -14.64 15.44
C ASP A 224 -3.52 -13.56 15.06
N VAL A 225 -3.09 -13.49 13.78
CA VAL A 225 -2.10 -12.49 13.34
C VAL A 225 -2.71 -11.10 13.31
N THR A 226 -2.05 -10.15 13.95
CA THR A 226 -2.40 -8.73 13.97
C THR A 226 -1.52 -7.89 13.06
N ASP A 227 -0.29 -8.32 12.77
CA ASP A 227 0.66 -7.60 11.93
C ASP A 227 1.27 -8.57 10.88
N LEU A 228 0.98 -8.33 9.60
CA LEU A 228 1.46 -9.13 8.47
C LEU A 228 2.26 -8.26 7.50
N ASN A 229 3.55 -8.55 7.35
CA ASN A 229 4.41 -7.90 6.37
C ASN A 229 4.74 -8.87 5.22
N LEU A 230 4.32 -8.52 4.01
CA LEU A 230 4.53 -9.22 2.75
C LEU A 230 5.21 -8.32 1.70
N SER A 231 5.76 -7.18 2.13
CA SER A 231 6.38 -6.17 1.25
C SER A 231 7.64 -6.65 0.54
N GLU A 232 8.04 -5.94 -0.52
CA GLU A 232 9.28 -6.16 -1.28
C GLU A 232 9.41 -7.57 -1.88
N ASN A 233 8.29 -8.19 -2.25
CA ASN A 233 8.25 -9.48 -2.95
C ASN A 233 7.78 -9.28 -4.41
N ARG A 234 7.42 -10.37 -5.10
CA ARG A 234 6.91 -10.32 -6.49
C ARG A 234 5.48 -10.86 -6.59
N ILE A 235 4.70 -10.70 -5.53
CA ILE A 235 3.34 -11.24 -5.45
C ILE A 235 2.44 -10.49 -6.45
N MET A 236 1.79 -11.24 -7.33
CA MET A 236 0.84 -10.74 -8.33
C MET A 236 -0.62 -10.87 -7.89
N ALA A 237 -0.93 -11.85 -7.01
CA ALA A 237 -2.27 -12.08 -6.50
C ALA A 237 -2.28 -12.59 -5.05
N LEU A 238 -3.28 -12.16 -4.28
CA LEU A 238 -3.57 -12.67 -2.95
C LEU A 238 -4.64 -13.76 -3.01
N PRO A 239 -4.54 -14.82 -2.20
CA PRO A 239 -5.59 -15.84 -2.11
C PRO A 239 -6.85 -15.23 -1.47
N SER A 240 -8.03 -15.69 -1.89
CA SER A 240 -9.30 -15.26 -1.31
C SER A 240 -9.40 -15.55 0.20
N THR A 241 -8.61 -16.50 0.71
CA THR A 241 -8.55 -16.80 2.15
C THR A 241 -7.92 -15.69 2.99
N ILE A 242 -7.33 -14.64 2.39
CA ILE A 242 -6.84 -13.45 3.12
C ILE A 242 -7.94 -12.82 3.99
N GLY A 243 -9.21 -12.83 3.53
CA GLY A 243 -10.35 -12.31 4.29
C GLY A 243 -10.63 -13.04 5.62
N SER A 244 -10.02 -14.21 5.83
CA SER A 244 -10.13 -14.95 7.10
C SER A 244 -9.29 -14.35 8.23
N LEU A 245 -8.35 -13.43 7.93
CA LEU A 245 -7.46 -12.79 8.91
C LEU A 245 -8.17 -11.66 9.67
N ARG A 246 -9.23 -11.99 10.40
CA ARG A 246 -10.14 -11.01 11.04
C ARG A 246 -9.50 -10.22 12.19
N SER A 247 -8.41 -10.72 12.77
CA SER A 247 -7.63 -10.04 13.81
C SER A 247 -6.57 -9.09 13.25
N LEU A 248 -6.39 -9.06 11.92
CA LEU A 248 -5.34 -8.29 11.28
C LEU A 248 -5.59 -6.79 11.44
N THR A 249 -4.62 -6.09 12.02
CA THR A 249 -4.64 -4.63 12.24
C THR A 249 -3.70 -3.90 11.31
N LYS A 250 -2.55 -4.51 10.97
CA LYS A 250 -1.58 -3.94 10.04
C LYS A 250 -1.25 -4.92 8.93
N LEU A 251 -1.38 -4.46 7.70
CA LEU A 251 -1.04 -5.21 6.51
C LEU A 251 -0.14 -4.37 5.62
N ASP A 252 1.08 -4.85 5.43
CA ASP A 252 2.05 -4.24 4.55
C ASP A 252 2.28 -5.14 3.32
N LEU A 253 1.91 -4.62 2.15
CA LEU A 253 1.99 -5.28 0.85
C LEU A 253 2.78 -4.42 -0.17
N HIS A 254 3.54 -3.44 0.31
CA HIS A 254 4.19 -2.49 -0.58
C HIS A 254 5.24 -3.14 -1.49
N SER A 255 5.53 -2.52 -2.63
CA SER A 255 6.57 -2.97 -3.57
C SER A 255 6.38 -4.43 -4.01
N ASN A 256 5.16 -4.76 -4.45
CA ASN A 256 4.79 -6.04 -5.06
C ASN A 256 4.30 -5.82 -6.51
N GLN A 257 3.65 -6.82 -7.10
CA GLN A 257 3.10 -6.75 -8.46
C GLN A 257 1.59 -6.97 -8.49
N LEU A 258 0.88 -6.66 -7.39
CA LEU A 258 -0.55 -6.93 -7.25
C LEU A 258 -1.35 -6.19 -8.33
N ILE A 259 -2.16 -6.94 -9.07
CA ILE A 259 -3.00 -6.37 -10.15
C ILE A 259 -4.41 -6.07 -9.63
N ASN A 260 -4.93 -6.94 -8.75
CA ASN A 260 -6.24 -6.79 -8.13
C ASN A 260 -6.18 -7.32 -6.68
N LEU A 261 -7.14 -6.88 -5.87
CA LEU A 261 -7.42 -7.47 -4.56
C LEU A 261 -8.66 -8.39 -4.67
N PRO A 262 -8.71 -9.52 -3.95
CA PRO A 262 -9.89 -10.38 -3.94
C PRO A 262 -11.08 -9.69 -3.25
N ASP A 263 -12.32 -10.04 -3.62
CA ASP A 263 -13.52 -9.46 -2.97
C ASP A 263 -13.57 -9.70 -1.45
N SER A 264 -13.00 -10.81 -0.98
CA SER A 264 -12.89 -11.12 0.45
C SER A 264 -11.93 -10.19 1.21
N PHE A 265 -11.17 -9.32 0.53
CA PHE A 265 -10.28 -8.36 1.17
C PHE A 265 -11.05 -7.41 2.10
N GLY A 266 -12.31 -7.09 1.77
CA GLY A 266 -13.20 -6.32 2.64
C GLY A 266 -13.62 -7.01 3.95
N GLU A 267 -13.26 -8.28 4.15
CA GLU A 267 -13.53 -9.01 5.40
C GLU A 267 -12.49 -8.75 6.50
N LEU A 268 -11.40 -8.03 6.19
CA LEU A 268 -10.37 -7.59 7.14
C LEU A 268 -10.87 -6.48 8.07
N SER A 269 -11.93 -6.76 8.82
CA SER A 269 -12.71 -5.75 9.56
C SER A 269 -11.94 -5.05 10.68
N SER A 270 -10.85 -5.63 11.19
CA SER A 270 -10.00 -5.02 12.24
C SER A 270 -8.85 -4.17 11.69
N LEU A 271 -8.71 -4.07 10.36
CA LEU A 271 -7.56 -3.43 9.74
C LEU A 271 -7.56 -1.92 10.00
N THR A 272 -6.45 -1.40 10.52
CA THR A 272 -6.23 0.02 10.83
C THR A 272 -5.17 0.64 9.94
N ASP A 273 -4.17 -0.12 9.53
CA ASP A 273 -3.05 0.35 8.73
C ASP A 273 -2.86 -0.57 7.52
N LEU A 274 -2.96 0.01 6.32
CA LEU A 274 -2.81 -0.71 5.07
C LEU A 274 -1.85 0.02 4.14
N ASP A 275 -0.77 -0.64 3.78
CA ASP A 275 0.18 -0.18 2.79
C ASP A 275 0.12 -1.05 1.53
N LEU A 276 -0.31 -0.46 0.42
CA LEU A 276 -0.37 -1.07 -0.91
C LEU A 276 0.50 -0.27 -1.92
N HIS A 277 1.41 0.58 -1.44
CA HIS A 277 2.23 1.43 -2.29
C HIS A 277 3.08 0.61 -3.28
N ALA A 278 3.33 1.14 -4.47
CA ALA A 278 4.17 0.51 -5.50
C ALA A 278 3.68 -0.90 -5.87
N ASN A 279 2.44 -0.97 -6.34
CA ASN A 279 1.83 -2.16 -6.93
C ASN A 279 1.32 -1.83 -8.35
N ARG A 280 0.47 -2.68 -8.93
CA ARG A 280 -0.13 -2.50 -10.27
C ARG A 280 -1.65 -2.50 -10.21
N LEU A 281 -2.23 -2.05 -9.09
CA LEU A 281 -3.67 -2.07 -8.87
C LEU A 281 -4.37 -1.13 -9.84
N LYS A 282 -5.37 -1.63 -10.56
CA LYS A 282 -6.20 -0.84 -11.49
C LYS A 282 -7.51 -0.35 -10.87
N SER A 283 -8.01 -1.10 -9.90
CA SER A 283 -9.24 -0.79 -9.16
C SER A 283 -9.21 -1.45 -7.79
N LEU A 284 -10.04 -0.95 -6.89
CA LEU A 284 -10.34 -1.60 -5.61
C LEU A 284 -11.69 -2.33 -5.68
N PRO A 285 -11.86 -3.49 -5.01
CA PRO A 285 -13.15 -4.19 -4.99
C PRO A 285 -14.20 -3.37 -4.22
N ASN A 286 -15.48 -3.54 -4.55
CA ASN A 286 -16.56 -2.80 -3.88
C ASN A 286 -16.60 -3.06 -2.36
N SER A 287 -16.23 -4.27 -1.95
CA SER A 287 -16.11 -4.68 -0.55
C SER A 287 -15.03 -3.91 0.23
N PHE A 288 -14.13 -3.18 -0.44
CA PHE A 288 -13.07 -2.40 0.21
C PHE A 288 -13.62 -1.36 1.19
N GLY A 289 -14.82 -0.82 0.93
CA GLY A 289 -15.50 0.09 1.87
C GLY A 289 -15.97 -0.57 3.17
N ASN A 290 -15.85 -1.89 3.33
CA ASN A 290 -16.14 -2.58 4.59
C ASN A 290 -15.02 -2.47 5.62
N LEU A 291 -13.84 -1.94 5.24
CA LEU A 291 -12.70 -1.70 6.13
C LEU A 291 -12.92 -0.47 7.03
N SER A 292 -14.05 -0.43 7.75
CA SER A 292 -14.52 0.76 8.47
C SER A 292 -13.61 1.22 9.61
N ASN A 293 -12.69 0.37 10.09
CA ASN A 293 -11.70 0.71 11.10
C ASN A 293 -10.39 1.28 10.53
N LEU A 294 -10.27 1.39 9.20
CA LEU A 294 -9.03 1.83 8.57
C LEU A 294 -8.72 3.29 8.93
N ILE A 295 -7.47 3.53 9.33
CA ILE A 295 -6.96 4.83 9.79
C ILE A 295 -5.95 5.38 8.79
N ASN A 296 -5.02 4.54 8.33
CA ASN A 296 -3.97 4.90 7.38
C ASN A 296 -4.06 4.00 6.15
N LEU A 297 -4.17 4.61 4.98
CA LEU A 297 -4.21 3.93 3.69
C LEU A 297 -3.24 4.56 2.72
N ASP A 298 -2.24 3.78 2.31
CA ASP A 298 -1.34 4.14 1.20
C ASP A 298 -1.65 3.29 -0.03
N LEU A 299 -2.05 3.96 -1.11
CA LEU A 299 -2.34 3.41 -2.43
C LEU A 299 -1.44 4.05 -3.50
N SER A 300 -0.40 4.77 -3.09
CA SER A 300 0.44 5.54 -4.01
C SER A 300 1.23 4.64 -4.97
N SER A 301 1.62 5.19 -6.11
CA SER A 301 2.37 4.45 -7.14
C SER A 301 1.65 3.17 -7.60
N ASN A 302 0.39 3.32 -8.02
CA ASN A 302 -0.42 2.25 -8.61
C ASN A 302 -0.94 2.71 -9.99
N GLN A 303 -1.92 2.00 -10.55
CA GLN A 303 -2.55 2.29 -11.84
C GLN A 303 -4.05 2.56 -11.68
N LEU A 304 -4.46 3.11 -10.53
CA LEU A 304 -5.87 3.33 -10.21
C LEU A 304 -6.44 4.42 -11.12
N SER A 305 -7.45 4.09 -11.91
CA SER A 305 -8.18 5.06 -12.73
C SER A 305 -9.37 5.68 -11.99
N VAL A 306 -9.88 5.01 -10.96
CA VAL A 306 -11.02 5.44 -10.15
C VAL A 306 -10.92 4.89 -8.72
N LEU A 307 -11.43 5.64 -7.74
CA LEU A 307 -11.72 5.13 -6.41
C LEU A 307 -13.20 4.75 -6.32
N PRO A 308 -13.56 3.59 -5.73
CA PRO A 308 -14.95 3.18 -5.63
C PRO A 308 -15.74 4.15 -4.73
N ASP A 309 -17.03 4.35 -5.00
CA ASP A 309 -17.91 5.17 -4.16
C ASP A 309 -17.93 4.70 -2.70
N THR A 310 -17.65 3.41 -2.46
CA THR A 310 -17.58 2.84 -1.12
C THR A 310 -16.39 3.33 -0.30
N ILE A 311 -15.43 4.09 -0.87
CA ILE A 311 -14.36 4.75 -0.11
C ILE A 311 -14.91 5.68 0.97
N GLY A 312 -16.08 6.28 0.74
CA GLY A 312 -16.77 7.15 1.71
C GLY A 312 -17.23 6.42 2.99
N ASN A 313 -17.22 5.08 3.00
CA ASN A 313 -17.57 4.30 4.19
C ASN A 313 -16.41 4.21 5.20
N LEU A 314 -15.19 4.62 4.81
CA LEU A 314 -14.00 4.60 5.66
C LEU A 314 -14.00 5.81 6.61
N THR A 315 -14.99 5.90 7.49
CA THR A 315 -15.26 7.08 8.32
C THR A 315 -14.19 7.35 9.39
N ASN A 316 -13.38 6.34 9.74
CA ASN A 316 -12.22 6.47 10.65
C ASN A 316 -10.92 6.86 9.93
N LEU A 317 -10.92 6.95 8.60
CA LEU A 317 -9.72 7.19 7.82
C LEU A 317 -9.17 8.59 8.12
N LYS A 318 -7.89 8.65 8.50
CA LYS A 318 -7.17 9.89 8.82
C LYS A 318 -6.18 10.27 7.75
N ARG A 319 -5.53 9.29 7.11
CA ARG A 319 -4.56 9.51 6.04
C ARG A 319 -4.92 8.68 4.83
N LEU A 320 -5.07 9.36 3.70
CA LEU A 320 -5.25 8.74 2.39
C LEU A 320 -4.18 9.27 1.45
N ASN A 321 -3.25 8.40 1.07
CA ASN A 321 -2.27 8.67 0.03
C ASN A 321 -2.64 7.91 -1.24
N VAL A 322 -2.94 8.63 -2.32
CA VAL A 322 -3.23 8.07 -3.66
C VAL A 322 -2.36 8.74 -4.73
N GLU A 323 -1.19 9.24 -4.33
CA GLU A 323 -0.22 9.87 -5.24
C GLU A 323 0.21 8.92 -6.37
N THR A 324 0.63 9.47 -7.52
CA THR A 324 1.19 8.69 -8.64
C THR A 324 0.24 7.57 -9.08
N ASN A 325 -0.95 7.95 -9.54
CA ASN A 325 -1.98 7.07 -10.08
C ASN A 325 -2.56 7.69 -11.38
N GLU A 326 -3.65 7.13 -11.89
CA GLU A 326 -4.29 7.56 -13.13
C GLU A 326 -5.70 8.14 -12.87
N LEU A 327 -5.95 8.68 -11.67
CA LEU A 327 -7.28 9.16 -11.26
C LEU A 327 -7.70 10.38 -12.09
N GLU A 328 -8.86 10.31 -12.76
CA GLU A 328 -9.45 11.44 -13.48
C GLU A 328 -10.42 12.26 -12.62
N GLU A 329 -11.03 11.62 -11.61
CA GLU A 329 -11.97 12.22 -10.69
C GLU A 329 -11.89 11.58 -9.30
N LEU A 330 -12.39 12.30 -8.30
CA LEU A 330 -12.66 11.74 -6.97
C LEU A 330 -14.16 11.51 -6.79
N PRO A 331 -14.57 10.39 -6.18
CA PRO A 331 -15.97 10.14 -5.90
C PRO A 331 -16.50 11.18 -4.90
N TYR A 332 -17.72 11.66 -5.11
CA TYR A 332 -18.34 12.65 -4.22
C TYR A 332 -18.51 12.12 -2.78
N THR A 333 -18.50 10.79 -2.60
CA THR A 333 -18.58 10.14 -1.30
C THR A 333 -17.33 10.33 -0.44
N ILE A 334 -16.21 10.81 -1.00
CA ILE A 334 -15.00 11.14 -0.22
C ILE A 334 -15.31 12.11 0.94
N GLY A 335 -16.29 13.00 0.77
CA GLY A 335 -16.73 13.93 1.82
C GLY A 335 -17.37 13.26 3.04
N SER A 336 -17.62 11.95 3.02
CA SER A 336 -18.08 11.17 4.17
C SER A 336 -16.92 10.70 5.08
N CYS A 337 -15.68 10.79 4.62
CA CYS A 337 -14.48 10.49 5.42
C CYS A 337 -14.17 11.64 6.39
N THR A 338 -15.09 11.95 7.31
CA THR A 338 -15.04 13.16 8.16
C THR A 338 -13.86 13.21 9.13
N SER A 339 -13.19 12.08 9.39
CA SER A 339 -11.97 11.99 10.19
C SER A 339 -10.68 12.29 9.41
N LEU A 340 -10.77 12.53 8.09
CA LEU A 340 -9.60 12.69 7.23
C LEU A 340 -8.82 13.96 7.61
N VAL A 341 -7.53 13.78 7.87
CA VAL A 341 -6.57 14.83 8.25
C VAL A 341 -5.62 15.13 7.09
N GLU A 342 -5.27 14.11 6.30
CA GLU A 342 -4.30 14.22 5.23
C GLU A 342 -4.81 13.49 3.99
N LEU A 343 -4.90 14.23 2.88
CA LEU A 343 -5.30 13.72 1.58
C LEU A 343 -4.26 14.13 0.54
N ARG A 344 -3.54 13.14 0.01
CA ARG A 344 -2.51 13.36 -1.01
C ARG A 344 -2.91 12.77 -2.34
N LEU A 345 -2.94 13.61 -3.36
CA LEU A 345 -3.47 13.34 -4.69
C LEU A 345 -2.48 13.70 -5.81
N ASP A 346 -1.23 13.91 -5.44
CA ASP A 346 -0.20 14.38 -6.37
C ASP A 346 0.02 13.40 -7.53
N PHE A 347 0.45 13.90 -8.68
CA PHE A 347 0.74 13.10 -9.87
C PHE A 347 -0.43 12.19 -10.30
N ASN A 348 -1.59 12.82 -10.55
CA ASN A 348 -2.78 12.17 -11.10
C ASN A 348 -3.28 12.93 -12.34
N GLN A 349 -4.49 12.64 -12.81
CA GLN A 349 -5.11 13.28 -13.97
C GLN A 349 -6.40 14.02 -13.60
N LEU A 350 -6.53 14.45 -12.34
CA LEU A 350 -7.77 15.03 -11.80
C LEU A 350 -8.13 16.30 -12.54
N LYS A 351 -9.36 16.37 -13.05
CA LYS A 351 -9.89 17.55 -13.78
C LYS A 351 -10.56 18.58 -12.85
N ALA A 352 -11.14 18.10 -11.75
CA ALA A 352 -11.78 18.91 -10.72
C ALA A 352 -11.82 18.15 -9.40
N LEU A 353 -12.06 18.88 -8.31
CA LEU A 353 -12.45 18.31 -7.03
C LEU A 353 -13.97 18.40 -6.85
N PRO A 354 -14.60 17.41 -6.19
CA PRO A 354 -16.01 17.51 -5.83
C PRO A 354 -16.23 18.54 -4.72
N GLU A 355 -17.37 19.24 -4.74
CA GLU A 355 -17.81 20.14 -3.65
C GLU A 355 -17.96 19.40 -2.29
N ALA A 356 -17.97 18.07 -2.31
CA ALA A 356 -17.95 17.27 -1.09
C ALA A 356 -16.65 17.42 -0.27
N ILE A 357 -15.55 17.89 -0.87
CA ILE A 357 -14.29 18.15 -0.15
C ILE A 357 -14.50 19.10 1.03
N GLY A 358 -15.37 20.11 0.90
CA GLY A 358 -15.65 21.04 2.00
C GLY A 358 -16.31 20.42 3.23
N LYS A 359 -16.73 19.14 3.18
CA LYS A 359 -17.24 18.39 4.35
C LYS A 359 -16.13 17.78 5.21
N LEU A 360 -14.88 17.79 4.74
CA LEU A 360 -13.72 17.23 5.45
C LEU A 360 -13.22 18.21 6.51
N GLU A 361 -14.01 18.45 7.55
CA GLU A 361 -13.75 19.47 8.58
C GLU A 361 -12.46 19.22 9.38
N CYS A 362 -11.93 17.99 9.38
CA CYS A 362 -10.67 17.64 10.02
C CYS A 362 -9.44 17.79 9.13
N LEU A 363 -9.61 18.12 7.84
CA LEU A 363 -8.52 18.12 6.87
C LEU A 363 -7.51 19.23 7.17
N GLU A 364 -6.25 18.85 7.32
CA GLU A 364 -5.12 19.74 7.58
C GLU A 364 -4.20 19.86 6.36
N ILE A 365 -4.05 18.78 5.58
CA ILE A 365 -3.14 18.73 4.43
C ILE A 365 -3.90 18.23 3.21
N LEU A 366 -3.88 19.02 2.14
CA LEU A 366 -4.41 18.67 0.83
C LEU A 366 -3.39 19.00 -0.25
N THR A 367 -2.84 17.98 -0.90
CA THR A 367 -1.85 18.13 -1.98
C THR A 367 -2.41 17.56 -3.28
N LEU A 368 -2.31 18.35 -4.35
CA LEU A 368 -2.87 18.12 -5.69
C LEU A 368 -1.84 18.45 -6.77
N HIS A 369 -0.56 18.48 -6.42
CA HIS A 369 0.54 18.81 -7.31
C HIS A 369 0.49 17.94 -8.57
N TYR A 370 0.72 18.54 -9.73
CA TYR A 370 0.80 17.80 -11.00
C TYR A 370 -0.51 17.05 -11.34
N ASN A 371 -1.57 17.82 -11.56
CA ASN A 371 -2.89 17.35 -12.00
C ASN A 371 -3.40 18.24 -13.15
N ARG A 372 -4.70 18.13 -13.51
CA ARG A 372 -5.35 18.94 -14.55
C ARG A 372 -6.51 19.78 -13.99
N ILE A 373 -6.39 20.20 -12.72
CA ILE A 373 -7.45 20.94 -12.02
C ILE A 373 -7.60 22.32 -12.64
N LYS A 374 -8.82 22.66 -13.10
CA LYS A 374 -9.12 23.99 -13.66
C LYS A 374 -9.64 25.01 -12.64
N GLY A 375 -10.32 24.52 -11.62
CA GLY A 375 -10.94 25.36 -10.60
C GLY A 375 -11.07 24.61 -9.28
N LEU A 376 -11.03 25.37 -8.19
CA LEU A 376 -11.19 24.85 -6.85
C LEU A 376 -12.65 24.98 -6.39
N PRO A 377 -13.17 24.01 -5.60
CA PRO A 377 -14.53 24.05 -5.09
C PRO A 377 -14.78 25.27 -4.20
N THR A 378 -15.98 25.85 -4.30
CA THR A 378 -16.35 27.02 -3.47
C THR A 378 -16.53 26.65 -2.01
N THR A 379 -16.80 25.38 -1.71
CA THR A 379 -16.93 24.84 -0.34
C THR A 379 -15.62 24.71 0.43
N MET A 380 -14.45 24.93 -0.19
CA MET A 380 -13.14 24.86 0.51
C MET A 380 -13.02 25.88 1.66
N GLY A 381 -13.82 26.94 1.66
CA GLY A 381 -13.90 27.87 2.80
C GLY A 381 -14.38 27.24 4.11
N SER A 382 -15.01 26.07 4.05
CA SER A 382 -15.42 25.30 5.24
C SER A 382 -14.28 24.52 5.90
N LEU A 383 -13.12 24.40 5.24
CA LEU A 383 -11.96 23.65 5.74
C LEU A 383 -11.20 24.45 6.80
N THR A 384 -11.84 24.65 7.95
CA THR A 384 -11.33 25.53 9.02
C THR A 384 -10.05 25.03 9.69
N LYS A 385 -9.61 23.79 9.45
CA LYS A 385 -8.33 23.24 9.94
C LYS A 385 -7.26 23.12 8.85
N LEU A 386 -7.54 23.50 7.60
CA LEU A 386 -6.60 23.34 6.50
C LEU A 386 -5.34 24.19 6.74
N ARG A 387 -4.18 23.54 6.81
CA ARG A 387 -2.89 24.18 7.06
C ARG A 387 -2.04 24.24 5.81
N GLU A 388 -2.14 23.24 4.95
CA GLU A 388 -1.34 23.13 3.73
C GLU A 388 -2.25 22.81 2.53
N LEU A 389 -2.15 23.65 1.51
CA LEU A 389 -2.79 23.45 0.21
C LEU A 389 -1.75 23.60 -0.89
N ASP A 390 -1.48 22.51 -1.60
CA ASP A 390 -0.66 22.52 -2.82
C ASP A 390 -1.52 22.20 -4.05
N VAL A 391 -1.65 23.16 -4.95
CA VAL A 391 -2.33 23.04 -6.26
C VAL A 391 -1.39 23.47 -7.39
N SER A 392 -0.08 23.29 -7.20
CA SER A 392 0.93 23.63 -8.19
C SER A 392 0.91 22.67 -9.38
N PHE A 393 1.45 23.10 -10.52
CA PHE A 393 1.47 22.28 -11.75
C PHE A 393 0.06 21.77 -12.14
N ASN A 394 -0.88 22.69 -12.22
CA ASN A 394 -2.26 22.42 -12.62
C ASN A 394 -2.69 23.37 -13.76
N GLU A 395 -3.98 23.40 -14.04
CA GLU A 395 -4.61 24.29 -15.02
C GLU A 395 -5.50 25.33 -14.31
N VAL A 396 -5.18 25.73 -13.07
CA VAL A 396 -6.06 26.57 -12.24
C VAL A 396 -6.21 27.97 -12.86
N GLU A 397 -7.42 28.29 -13.29
CA GLU A 397 -7.75 29.58 -13.92
C GLU A 397 -8.03 30.67 -12.87
N SER A 398 -8.59 30.28 -11.72
CA SER A 398 -8.91 31.19 -10.62
C SER A 398 -8.95 30.47 -9.27
N ILE A 399 -8.64 31.22 -8.23
CA ILE A 399 -8.79 30.79 -6.84
C ILE A 399 -10.09 31.42 -6.31
N PRO A 400 -11.02 30.66 -5.72
CA PRO A 400 -12.28 31.21 -5.22
C PRO A 400 -12.05 32.09 -3.99
N GLU A 401 -12.78 33.20 -3.89
CA GLU A 401 -12.75 34.10 -2.71
C GLU A 401 -13.11 33.37 -1.41
N SER A 402 -13.93 32.31 -1.49
CA SER A 402 -14.30 31.51 -0.34
C SER A 402 -13.13 30.74 0.28
N LEU A 403 -12.06 30.43 -0.47
CA LEU A 403 -10.85 29.82 0.11
C LEU A 403 -10.24 30.70 1.20
N CYS A 404 -10.39 32.02 1.07
CA CYS A 404 -9.88 32.98 2.06
C CYS A 404 -10.65 32.94 3.41
N LEU A 405 -11.66 32.07 3.55
CA LEU A 405 -12.31 31.76 4.83
C LEU A 405 -11.58 30.66 5.62
N ALA A 406 -10.70 29.88 4.98
CA ALA A 406 -9.85 28.90 5.62
C ALA A 406 -8.65 29.59 6.32
N THR A 407 -8.95 30.35 7.37
CA THR A 407 -7.98 31.24 8.05
C THR A 407 -6.83 30.53 8.77
N SER A 408 -6.90 29.21 8.91
CA SER A 408 -5.83 28.37 9.46
C SER A 408 -4.72 28.03 8.46
N LEU A 409 -4.88 28.41 7.19
CA LEU A 409 -3.92 28.09 6.14
C LEU A 409 -2.55 28.73 6.42
N VAL A 410 -1.52 27.88 6.48
CA VAL A 410 -0.13 28.24 6.74
C VAL A 410 0.67 28.26 5.44
N LYS A 411 0.39 27.32 4.54
CA LYS A 411 1.07 27.20 3.26
C LYS A 411 0.07 27.12 2.12
N LEU A 412 0.27 27.95 1.11
CA LEU A 412 -0.49 27.94 -0.12
C LEU A 412 0.47 27.92 -1.32
N ASN A 413 0.48 26.81 -2.05
CA ASN A 413 1.22 26.71 -3.30
C ASN A 413 0.25 26.67 -4.47
N VAL A 414 0.27 27.74 -5.28
CA VAL A 414 -0.51 27.90 -6.52
C VAL A 414 0.44 28.16 -7.70
N GLY A 415 1.71 27.77 -7.56
CA GLY A 415 2.74 27.99 -8.57
C GLY A 415 2.54 27.14 -9.82
N ARG A 416 3.08 27.60 -10.95
CA ARG A 416 3.16 26.85 -12.21
C ARG A 416 1.80 26.36 -12.70
N ASN A 417 0.81 27.25 -12.73
CA ASN A 417 -0.49 26.93 -13.34
C ASN A 417 -0.46 27.33 -14.82
N PHE A 418 -0.52 26.33 -15.71
CA PHE A 418 -0.35 26.50 -17.16
C PHE A 418 -1.52 27.24 -17.83
N ALA A 419 -2.66 27.35 -17.15
CA ALA A 419 -3.80 28.17 -17.57
C ALA A 419 -3.60 29.66 -17.30
N ASP A 420 -2.38 30.08 -16.92
CA ASP A 420 -1.98 31.47 -16.78
C ASP A 420 -2.80 32.23 -15.72
N LEU A 421 -2.82 31.72 -14.47
CA LEU A 421 -3.52 32.37 -13.34
C LEU A 421 -3.19 33.87 -13.30
N THR A 422 -4.22 34.70 -13.45
CA THR A 422 -4.05 36.15 -13.71
C THR A 422 -4.16 37.02 -12.46
N SER A 423 -4.78 36.50 -11.40
CA SER A 423 -5.00 37.24 -10.16
C SER A 423 -5.16 36.32 -8.96
N LEU A 424 -4.82 36.85 -7.79
CA LEU A 424 -5.19 36.27 -6.49
C LEU A 424 -6.55 36.81 -6.03
N PRO A 425 -7.26 36.10 -5.15
CA PRO A 425 -8.50 36.58 -4.55
C PRO A 425 -8.31 37.92 -3.86
N ARG A 426 -9.29 38.82 -3.97
CA ARG A 426 -9.26 40.13 -3.31
C ARG A 426 -9.19 40.00 -1.80
N SER A 427 -9.66 38.88 -1.25
CA SER A 427 -9.69 38.61 0.18
C SER A 427 -8.49 37.80 0.68
N ILE A 428 -7.42 37.62 -0.12
CA ILE A 428 -6.25 36.81 0.27
C ILE A 428 -5.65 37.24 1.63
N GLY A 429 -5.74 38.53 1.98
CA GLY A 429 -5.32 39.06 3.27
C GLY A 429 -6.02 38.47 4.50
N ASN A 430 -7.16 37.80 4.33
CA ASN A 430 -7.86 37.12 5.43
C ASN A 430 -7.12 35.86 5.91
N LEU A 431 -6.16 35.35 5.13
CA LEU A 431 -5.32 34.22 5.52
C LEU A 431 -4.24 34.68 6.50
N GLU A 432 -4.65 35.12 7.69
CA GLU A 432 -3.77 35.74 8.70
C GLU A 432 -2.67 34.79 9.21
N MET A 433 -2.87 33.47 9.07
CA MET A 433 -1.92 32.43 9.45
C MET A 433 -0.90 32.09 8.35
N LEU A 434 -1.03 32.67 7.16
CA LEU A 434 -0.22 32.30 6.00
C LEU A 434 1.24 32.70 6.21
N GLU A 435 2.13 31.71 6.19
CA GLU A 435 3.58 31.86 6.34
C GLU A 435 4.33 31.68 5.01
N GLU A 436 3.78 30.84 4.11
CA GLU A 436 4.38 30.51 2.82
C GLU A 436 3.36 30.62 1.70
N LEU A 437 3.71 31.40 0.68
CA LEU A 437 2.92 31.57 -0.53
C LEU A 437 3.80 31.40 -1.76
N ASP A 438 3.48 30.42 -2.60
CA ASP A 438 4.08 30.26 -3.92
C ASP A 438 3.07 30.59 -5.00
N ILE A 439 3.39 31.63 -5.78
CA ILE A 439 2.65 32.12 -6.95
C ILE A 439 3.54 32.16 -8.20
N SER A 440 4.69 31.48 -8.17
CA SER A 440 5.67 31.45 -9.25
C SER A 440 5.07 30.92 -10.55
N ASN A 441 5.66 31.29 -11.70
CA ASN A 441 5.25 30.79 -13.01
C ASN A 441 3.74 30.93 -13.28
N ASN A 442 3.20 32.13 -13.03
CA ASN A 442 1.82 32.51 -13.33
C ASN A 442 1.80 33.85 -14.08
N GLN A 443 0.61 34.35 -14.45
CA GLN A 443 0.45 35.66 -15.12
C GLN A 443 -0.06 36.77 -14.22
N ILE A 444 0.17 36.65 -12.90
CA ILE A 444 -0.25 37.65 -11.92
C ILE A 444 0.57 38.93 -12.11
N ARG A 445 -0.10 40.04 -12.41
CA ARG A 445 0.55 41.35 -12.58
C ARG A 445 0.46 42.22 -11.33
N VAL A 446 -0.63 42.10 -10.58
CA VAL A 446 -0.93 42.98 -9.44
C VAL A 446 -1.38 42.13 -8.26
N LEU A 447 -0.76 42.34 -7.11
CA LEU A 447 -1.25 41.80 -5.83
C LEU A 447 -2.44 42.64 -5.31
N PRO A 448 -3.47 42.01 -4.72
CA PRO A 448 -4.65 42.72 -4.21
C PRO A 448 -4.33 43.58 -2.97
N ASP A 449 -5.12 44.64 -2.74
CA ASP A 449 -4.92 45.56 -1.61
C ASP A 449 -4.91 44.86 -0.24
N SER A 450 -5.64 43.75 -0.09
CA SER A 450 -5.67 42.97 1.16
C SER A 450 -4.36 42.26 1.45
N PHE A 451 -3.45 42.10 0.49
CA PHE A 451 -2.14 41.47 0.68
C PHE A 451 -1.33 42.15 1.80
N ARG A 452 -1.61 43.43 2.09
CA ARG A 452 -1.05 44.18 3.23
C ARG A 452 -1.34 43.56 4.60
N LEU A 453 -2.35 42.69 4.71
CA LEU A 453 -2.80 42.07 5.97
C LEU A 453 -2.04 40.77 6.30
N LEU A 454 -1.22 40.25 5.38
CA LEU A 454 -0.47 39.01 5.55
C LEU A 454 0.76 39.19 6.45
N ALA A 455 0.54 39.58 7.71
CA ALA A 455 1.61 39.95 8.64
C ALA A 455 2.55 38.78 8.98
N ARG A 456 2.09 37.53 8.84
CA ARG A 456 2.88 36.32 9.12
C ARG A 456 3.65 35.77 7.92
N LEU A 457 3.49 36.36 6.73
CA LEU A 457 4.10 35.83 5.51
C LEU A 457 5.63 35.96 5.55
N ARG A 458 6.32 34.83 5.54
CA ARG A 458 7.80 34.75 5.62
C ARG A 458 8.41 34.41 4.29
N VAL A 459 7.75 33.52 3.55
CA VAL A 459 8.23 32.99 2.27
C VAL A 459 7.24 33.40 1.19
N LEU A 460 7.75 34.07 0.16
CA LEU A 460 6.99 34.45 -1.02
C LEU A 460 7.80 34.04 -2.25
N HIS A 461 7.34 33.00 -2.95
CA HIS A 461 7.88 32.61 -4.25
C HIS A 461 7.03 33.25 -5.34
N ALA A 462 7.64 34.11 -6.14
CA ALA A 462 6.99 34.82 -7.25
C ALA A 462 7.89 34.86 -8.48
N ASP A 463 8.80 33.90 -8.58
CA ASP A 463 9.72 33.76 -9.70
C ASP A 463 8.94 33.53 -11.00
N GLU A 464 9.41 34.13 -12.09
CA GLU A 464 8.81 33.98 -13.42
C GLU A 464 7.33 34.43 -13.51
N THR A 465 6.85 35.20 -12.53
CA THR A 465 5.55 35.85 -12.53
C THR A 465 5.72 37.34 -12.90
N PRO A 466 4.97 37.90 -13.87
CA PRO A 466 5.18 39.25 -14.40
C PRO A 466 4.58 40.33 -13.50
N LEU A 467 4.97 40.35 -12.21
CA LEU A 467 4.51 41.34 -11.24
C LEU A 467 4.95 42.76 -11.63
N GLU A 468 3.97 43.62 -11.84
CA GLU A 468 4.10 45.07 -11.99
C GLU A 468 3.97 45.75 -10.62
N VAL A 469 3.06 45.25 -9.79
CA VAL A 469 2.79 45.75 -8.43
C VAL A 469 2.75 44.57 -7.46
N PRO A 470 3.73 44.42 -6.56
CA PRO A 470 4.89 45.28 -6.33
C PRO A 470 5.98 45.14 -7.42
N PRO A 471 6.83 46.16 -7.61
CA PRO A 471 7.96 46.07 -8.54
C PRO A 471 8.94 44.94 -8.17
N ARG A 472 9.57 44.33 -9.17
CA ARG A 472 10.50 43.19 -9.00
C ARG A 472 11.60 43.39 -7.95
N HIS A 473 12.13 44.60 -7.81
CA HIS A 473 13.18 44.86 -6.81
C HIS A 473 12.65 44.75 -5.37
N VAL A 474 11.38 45.06 -5.12
CA VAL A 474 10.72 44.87 -3.82
C VAL A 474 10.51 43.38 -3.55
N VAL A 475 10.08 42.62 -4.55
CA VAL A 475 9.92 41.16 -4.44
C VAL A 475 11.23 40.50 -4.01
N LYS A 476 12.37 40.91 -4.59
CA LYS A 476 13.70 40.40 -4.23
C LYS A 476 14.15 40.71 -2.79
N LEU A 477 13.55 41.70 -2.13
CA LEU A 477 13.82 42.01 -0.72
C LEU A 477 13.09 41.05 0.24
N GLY A 478 12.18 40.21 -0.26
CA GLY A 478 11.47 39.18 0.48
C GLY A 478 10.02 39.55 0.83
N ALA A 479 9.31 38.58 1.42
CA ALA A 479 7.86 38.63 1.67
C ALA A 479 7.43 39.87 2.48
N GLN A 480 8.12 40.16 3.58
CA GLN A 480 7.77 41.28 4.46
C GLN A 480 7.95 42.65 3.79
N ALA A 481 8.95 42.80 2.90
CA ALA A 481 9.12 44.02 2.13
C ALA A 481 7.95 44.24 1.14
N VAL A 482 7.44 43.16 0.55
CA VAL A 482 6.24 43.18 -0.30
C VAL A 482 5.00 43.57 0.49
N VAL A 483 4.77 42.96 1.66
CA VAL A 483 3.63 43.28 2.54
C VAL A 483 3.66 44.75 2.95
N GLN A 484 4.82 45.27 3.36
CA GLN A 484 5.00 46.67 3.73
C GLN A 484 4.77 47.62 2.56
N TYR A 485 5.31 47.30 1.37
CA TYR A 485 5.06 48.08 0.15
C TYR A 485 3.56 48.18 -0.17
N MET A 486 2.83 47.06 -0.08
CA MET A 486 1.39 47.05 -0.29
C MET A 486 0.65 47.89 0.76
N ALA A 487 1.07 47.84 2.03
CA ALA A 487 0.50 48.68 3.09
C ALA A 487 0.67 50.18 2.79
N ASP A 488 1.88 50.60 2.40
CA ASP A 488 2.19 51.99 2.07
C ASP A 488 1.45 52.47 0.81
N LEU A 489 1.36 51.63 -0.22
CA LEU A 489 0.64 51.92 -1.46
C LEU A 489 -0.85 52.19 -1.18
N VAL A 490 -1.51 51.32 -0.40
CA VAL A 490 -2.93 51.49 -0.07
C VAL A 490 -3.14 52.72 0.81
N ALA A 491 -2.27 52.95 1.81
CA ALA A 491 -2.34 54.14 2.66
C ALA A 491 -2.17 55.45 1.87
N ALA A 492 -1.28 55.47 0.87
CA ALA A 492 -1.10 56.61 -0.02
C ALA A 492 -2.35 56.88 -0.87
N ARG A 493 -2.99 55.83 -1.39
CA ARG A 493 -4.23 55.92 -2.17
C ARG A 493 -5.39 56.44 -1.33
N GLU A 494 -5.53 55.96 -0.09
CA GLU A 494 -6.55 56.42 0.86
C GLU A 494 -6.35 57.91 1.20
N LYS A 495 -5.11 58.35 1.46
CA LYS A 495 -4.78 59.77 1.70
C LYS A 495 -5.08 60.65 0.48
N GLY A 496 -4.77 60.17 -0.73
CA GLY A 496 -5.07 60.87 -1.98
C GLY A 496 -6.57 61.07 -2.21
N TYR A 497 -7.38 60.05 -1.92
CA TYR A 497 -8.84 60.12 -2.00
C TYR A 497 -9.44 61.11 -0.99
N MET A 498 -8.91 61.15 0.24
CA MET A 498 -9.36 62.11 1.27
C MET A 498 -9.01 63.56 0.91
N GLN A 499 -7.95 63.80 0.14
CA GLN A 499 -7.62 65.15 -0.34
C GLN A 499 -8.48 65.59 -1.53
N THR A 500 -8.82 64.69 -2.46
CA THR A 500 -9.69 65.00 -3.61
C THR A 500 -11.15 65.18 -3.21
N THR A 501 -11.68 64.34 -2.31
CA THR A 501 -13.03 64.53 -1.75
C THR A 501 -13.16 65.82 -0.96
N ARG A 502 -12.13 66.19 -0.19
CA ARG A 502 -12.09 67.48 0.51
C ARG A 502 -12.06 68.65 -0.47
N LYS A 503 -11.26 68.59 -1.55
CA LYS A 503 -11.28 69.60 -2.62
C LYS A 503 -12.62 69.66 -3.36
N GLY A 504 -13.25 68.52 -3.65
CA GLY A 504 -14.57 68.45 -4.27
C GLY A 504 -15.68 69.03 -3.38
N PHE A 505 -15.61 68.75 -2.07
CA PHE A 505 -16.48 69.34 -1.06
C PHE A 505 -16.26 70.85 -0.94
N TRP A 506 -15.02 71.34 -0.97
CA TRP A 506 -14.72 72.78 -0.98
C TRP A 506 -15.19 73.47 -2.27
N TYR A 507 -15.03 72.84 -3.44
CA TYR A 507 -15.58 73.36 -4.70
C TYR A 507 -17.11 73.42 -4.68
N TRP A 508 -17.77 72.42 -4.09
CA TRP A 508 -19.22 72.39 -3.89
C TRP A 508 -19.69 73.42 -2.84
N LEU A 509 -18.93 73.64 -1.76
CA LEU A 509 -19.24 74.66 -0.75
C LEU A 509 -19.05 76.08 -1.33
N CYS A 510 -18.00 76.29 -2.13
CA CYS A 510 -17.74 77.56 -2.81
C CYS A 510 -18.80 77.89 -3.87
N SER A 511 -19.44 76.90 -4.50
CA SER A 511 -20.54 77.14 -5.44
C SER A 511 -21.87 77.51 -4.75
N LEU A 512 -22.02 77.17 -3.47
CA LEU A 512 -23.15 77.61 -2.62
C LEU A 512 -22.97 79.04 -2.06
N CYS A 513 -21.73 79.56 -2.02
CA CYS A 513 -21.41 80.90 -1.52
C CYS A 513 -21.33 81.98 -2.61
N GLN A 514 -21.59 81.68 -3.88
CA GLN A 514 -21.67 82.71 -4.92
C GLN A 514 -23.06 83.40 -4.91
N PRO A 515 -23.13 84.74 -4.85
CA PRO A 515 -24.39 85.45 -4.77
C PRO A 515 -25.15 85.39 -6.11
N ARG A 516 -26.43 84.97 -6.05
CA ARG A 516 -27.39 85.04 -7.16
C ARG A 516 -27.63 86.50 -7.56
N GLY A 517 -26.89 87.00 -8.55
CA GLY A 517 -27.16 88.24 -9.27
C GLY A 517 -28.13 88.03 -10.44
N LYS A 518 -29.18 88.85 -10.51
CA LYS A 518 -30.29 88.83 -11.48
C LYS A 518 -29.92 89.40 -12.86
N LYS A 519 -30.80 89.05 -13.83
CA LYS A 519 -31.16 89.68 -15.14
C LYS A 519 -30.40 89.12 -16.35
N ASN A 520 -30.96 88.98 -17.56
CA ASN A 520 -32.31 88.92 -18.14
C ASN A 520 -32.13 88.48 -19.61
N GLN A 521 -33.18 87.88 -20.19
CA GLN A 521 -33.56 87.78 -21.63
C GLN A 521 -32.61 88.32 -22.72
N GLU A 522 -32.38 87.51 -23.75
CA GLU A 522 -32.85 87.84 -25.12
C GLU A 522 -33.05 86.58 -26.00
N MET A 523 -34.02 86.67 -26.90
CA MET A 523 -34.56 85.62 -27.77
C MET A 523 -33.68 85.34 -28.99
N GLY A 524 -33.80 84.13 -29.56
CA GLY A 524 -33.31 83.84 -30.91
C GLY A 524 -33.69 82.43 -31.39
N LEU A 525 -34.75 82.37 -32.20
CA LEU A 525 -35.31 81.22 -32.90
C LEU A 525 -34.38 80.58 -33.95
N GLY A 526 -34.68 79.32 -34.32
CA GLY A 526 -34.35 78.73 -35.63
C GLY A 526 -33.71 77.34 -35.52
N SER A 527 -34.50 76.25 -35.50
CA SER A 527 -35.03 75.53 -36.68
C SER A 527 -34.13 74.36 -37.14
N ALA A 528 -34.61 73.13 -36.91
CA ALA A 528 -34.32 71.92 -37.69
C ALA A 528 -34.76 72.10 -39.17
N PRO A 529 -34.48 71.22 -40.17
CA PRO A 529 -34.35 69.74 -40.15
C PRO A 529 -33.15 69.23 -41.01
N ALA A 530 -32.90 67.94 -41.28
CA ALA A 530 -33.72 66.72 -41.30
C ALA A 530 -32.92 65.47 -40.91
#